data_AF-A0A4C1Z402-F1
#
_entry.id   AF-A0A4C1Z402-F1
#
_cell.length_a   1.000
_cell.length_b   1.000
_cell.length_c   1.000
_cell.angle_alpha   90.00
_cell.angle_beta   90.00
_cell.angle_gamma   90.00
#
_symmetry.space_group_name_H-M   'P 1'
#
loop_
_entity.id
_entity.type
_entity.pdbx_description
1 polymer ?
#
loop_
_entity_poly.entity_id
_entity_poly.type
_entity_poly.pdbx_seq_one_letter_code
_entity_poly.pdbx_strand_id
1 'polypeptide(L)'
;MPFAAIEYANMIYCWGVYRGDIVAVQRLHSETYSDNQQIASPQYGLRAVDEHNHQCDDNVRCRRLYINERTHQCDDNVCGRRLNVNERTYQCEYNICGRRLNVNDRTHQCDDNFRGRPLNVNECTHQCDDNVRGRGLNVNGRTHQCQDNVYGRWLNVNKRTHQCDDNVRGRRLNFNERTHQCDDNIRGRRLNVNERTHQCDDNVRGRRLNFNERTHQCDDNVRGRRLHINNRIHKCEDNVRG
;
A
#
# COMPACT_ATOMS: atom_id res chain seq x y z
N MET A 1 -30.06 36.02 -7.19
CA MET A 1 -30.72 34.85 -6.57
C MET A 1 -30.09 34.66 -5.20
N PRO A 2 -30.85 34.51 -4.10
CA PRO A 2 -30.22 34.26 -2.81
C PRO A 2 -29.66 32.83 -2.81
N PHE A 3 -28.39 32.68 -2.46
CA PHE A 3 -27.75 31.37 -2.30
C PHE A 3 -28.41 30.62 -1.15
N ALA A 4 -28.54 29.30 -1.26
CA ALA A 4 -29.13 28.49 -0.19
C ALA A 4 -28.18 28.48 1.02
N ALA A 5 -28.72 28.41 2.25
CA ALA A 5 -27.92 28.41 3.49
C ALA A 5 -26.82 27.33 3.49
N ILE A 6 -27.08 26.21 2.81
CA ILE A 6 -26.14 25.09 2.59
C ILE A 6 -24.89 25.52 1.81
N GLU A 7 -25.05 26.37 0.79
CA GLU A 7 -23.93 26.85 -0.03
C GLU A 7 -23.05 27.81 0.79
N TYR A 8 -23.65 28.63 1.65
CA TYR A 8 -22.92 29.48 2.57
C TYR A 8 -22.11 28.70 3.60
N ALA A 9 -22.70 27.67 4.23
CA ALA A 9 -22.00 26.85 5.21
C ALA A 9 -20.84 26.07 4.57
N ASN A 10 -21.02 25.57 3.34
CA ASN A 10 -19.94 24.91 2.59
C ASN A 10 -18.82 25.89 2.20
N MET A 11 -19.15 27.14 1.85
CA MET A 11 -18.13 28.16 1.59
C MET A 11 -17.34 28.52 2.86
N ILE A 12 -18.02 28.65 4.01
CA ILE A 12 -17.38 28.93 5.30
C ILE A 12 -16.47 27.78 5.72
N TYR A 13 -16.91 26.52 5.55
CA TYR A 13 -16.10 25.35 5.80
C TYR A 13 -14.85 25.31 4.91
N CYS A 14 -15.02 25.48 3.59
CA CYS A 14 -13.90 25.53 2.65
C CYS A 14 -12.93 26.68 2.93
N TRP A 15 -13.43 27.85 3.33
CA TRP A 15 -12.60 29.02 3.66
C TRP A 15 -11.85 28.84 4.99
N GLY A 16 -12.50 28.22 5.97
CA GLY A 16 -11.93 27.95 7.28
C GLY A 16 -10.87 26.86 7.28
N VAL A 17 -11.10 25.77 6.53
CA VAL A 17 -10.10 24.72 6.28
C VAL A 17 -8.88 25.30 5.56
N TYR A 18 -9.06 26.27 4.65
CA TYR A 18 -7.96 26.95 3.96
C TYR A 18 -7.08 27.82 4.89
N ARG A 19 -7.57 28.19 6.08
CA ARG A 19 -6.83 28.99 7.07
C ARG A 19 -6.25 28.18 8.24
N GLY A 20 -6.43 26.85 8.25
CA GLY A 20 -5.84 25.97 9.26
C GLY A 20 -6.54 25.98 10.63
N ASP A 21 -7.75 26.54 10.75
CA ASP A 21 -8.46 26.69 12.03
C ASP A 21 -9.65 25.71 12.15
N ILE A 22 -9.35 24.42 12.01
CA ILE A 22 -10.34 23.35 11.82
C ILE A 22 -11.30 23.22 13.02
N VAL A 23 -10.82 23.47 14.24
CA VAL A 23 -11.63 23.34 15.48
C VAL A 23 -12.71 24.42 15.57
N ALA A 24 -12.38 25.66 15.21
CA ALA A 24 -13.34 26.77 15.17
C ALA A 24 -14.38 26.56 14.06
N VAL A 25 -13.94 26.02 12.93
CA VAL A 25 -14.77 25.76 11.75
C VAL A 25 -15.71 24.59 11.98
N GLN A 26 -15.26 23.52 12.65
CA GLN A 26 -16.11 22.41 13.06
C GLN A 26 -17.19 22.86 14.06
N ARG A 27 -16.86 23.74 15.03
CA ARG A 27 -17.87 24.32 15.93
C ARG A 27 -18.92 25.13 15.17
N LEU A 28 -18.51 26.06 14.32
CA LEU A 28 -19.44 26.86 13.50
C LEU A 28 -20.28 26.00 12.54
N HIS A 29 -19.70 24.95 11.97
CA HIS A 29 -20.41 24.00 11.11
C HIS A 29 -21.42 23.16 11.90
N SER A 30 -21.07 22.71 13.11
CA SER A 30 -21.99 21.95 13.98
C SER A 30 -23.12 22.81 14.55
N GLU A 31 -22.87 24.10 14.80
CA GLU A 31 -23.89 25.05 15.25
C GLU A 31 -24.85 25.45 14.11
N THR A 32 -24.39 25.43 12.87
CA THR A 32 -25.23 25.71 11.67
C THR A 32 -25.98 24.49 11.15
N TYR A 33 -25.53 23.27 11.47
CA TYR A 33 -26.19 22.00 11.16
C TYR A 33 -26.54 21.24 12.45
N SER A 34 -27.59 21.69 13.15
CA SER A 34 -28.29 20.79 14.08
C SER A 34 -29.29 19.93 13.30
N ASP A 35 -29.19 18.63 13.51
CA ASP A 35 -30.10 17.55 13.11
C ASP A 35 -30.00 16.95 11.69
N ASN A 36 -29.42 15.74 11.66
CA ASN A 36 -29.93 14.56 10.95
C ASN A 36 -30.14 14.64 9.42
N GLN A 37 -29.11 14.99 8.65
CA GLN A 37 -29.04 14.53 7.26
C GLN A 37 -27.65 13.99 6.88
N GLN A 38 -27.64 12.72 6.47
CA GLN A 38 -26.52 12.03 5.83
C GLN A 38 -25.86 12.92 4.79
N ILE A 39 -24.54 13.17 4.93
CA ILE A 39 -23.77 13.99 3.99
C ILE A 39 -23.90 13.37 2.58
N ALA A 40 -24.68 14.02 1.74
CA ALA A 40 -24.75 13.74 0.31
C ALA A 40 -23.36 13.96 -0.30
N SER A 41 -22.95 13.01 -1.14
CA SER A 41 -21.57 12.83 -1.60
C SER A 41 -20.89 14.10 -2.12
N PRO A 42 -19.72 14.51 -1.58
CA PRO A 42 -18.92 15.55 -2.21
C PRO A 42 -18.41 15.03 -3.56
N GLN A 43 -18.81 15.67 -4.65
CA GLN A 43 -18.48 15.18 -5.99
C GLN A 43 -16.99 15.35 -6.36
N TYR A 44 -16.22 16.16 -5.65
CA TYR A 44 -14.78 16.33 -5.84
C TYR A 44 -14.16 16.80 -4.52
N GLY A 45 -13.18 16.07 -3.97
CA GLY A 45 -12.31 16.54 -2.89
C GLY A 45 -10.89 16.59 -3.42
N LEU A 46 -10.32 17.79 -3.57
CA LEU A 46 -8.87 17.97 -3.67
C LEU A 46 -8.43 18.42 -2.28
N ARG A 47 -7.67 17.59 -1.57
CA ARG A 47 -7.04 17.97 -0.32
C ARG A 47 -5.53 18.02 -0.58
N ALA A 48 -4.99 19.22 -0.69
CA ALA A 48 -3.55 19.45 -0.70
C ALA A 48 -3.22 20.05 0.66
N VAL A 49 -2.92 19.19 1.63
CA VAL A 49 -2.45 19.63 2.95
C VAL A 49 -0.93 19.63 2.90
N ASP A 50 -0.33 20.72 2.45
CA ASP A 50 1.10 20.99 2.68
C ASP A 50 1.30 21.55 4.12
N GLU A 51 0.58 21.02 5.11
CA GLU A 51 0.75 21.38 6.52
C GLU A 51 1.70 20.37 7.16
N HIS A 52 2.76 20.87 7.82
CA HIS A 52 3.51 20.08 8.79
C HIS A 52 2.58 19.81 9.99
N ASN A 53 1.70 18.83 9.86
CA ASN A 53 0.74 18.50 10.90
C ASN A 53 1.34 17.45 11.83
N HIS A 54 1.19 17.63 13.15
CA HIS A 54 1.73 16.66 14.09
C HIS A 54 0.96 15.33 14.03
N GLN A 55 -0.33 15.38 13.68
CA GLN A 55 -1.21 14.21 13.60
C GLN A 55 -2.33 14.40 12.56
N CYS A 56 -2.72 13.33 11.86
CA CYS A 56 -3.96 13.27 11.05
C CYS A 56 -4.84 12.08 11.45
N ASP A 57 -6.16 12.26 11.37
CA ASP A 57 -7.20 11.24 11.63
C ASP A 57 -8.40 11.52 10.72
N ASP A 58 -8.31 11.06 9.47
CA ASP A 58 -9.27 11.42 8.44
C ASP A 58 -10.13 10.24 7.98
N ASN A 59 -11.45 10.42 8.00
CA ASN A 59 -12.41 9.46 7.47
C ASN A 59 -13.12 10.02 6.22
N VAL A 60 -12.60 9.68 5.04
CA VAL A 60 -13.00 10.31 3.78
C VAL A 60 -13.64 9.30 2.83
N ARG A 61 -14.86 9.61 2.36
CA ARG A 61 -15.54 8.86 1.29
C ARG A 61 -15.85 9.72 0.09
N CYS A 62 -15.27 9.40 -1.06
CA CYS A 62 -15.34 10.26 -2.24
C CYS A 62 -15.41 9.51 -3.58
N ARG A 63 -15.78 10.21 -4.64
CA ARG A 63 -15.63 9.67 -6.01
C ARG A 63 -14.19 9.80 -6.50
N ARG A 64 -13.55 10.93 -6.24
CA ARG A 64 -12.17 11.21 -6.58
C ARG A 64 -11.54 11.98 -5.43
N LEU A 65 -10.33 11.59 -5.07
CA LEU A 65 -9.52 12.28 -4.09
C LEU A 65 -8.05 12.21 -4.48
N TYR A 66 -7.39 13.32 -4.23
CA TYR A 66 -5.94 13.46 -4.25
C TYR A 66 -5.55 13.86 -2.83
N ILE A 67 -4.64 13.09 -2.24
CA ILE A 67 -4.04 13.35 -0.94
C ILE A 67 -2.54 13.54 -1.16
N ASN A 68 -1.96 14.53 -0.48
CA ASN A 68 -0.53 14.76 -0.43
C ASN A 68 -0.23 15.48 0.88
N GLU A 69 0.24 14.73 1.88
CA GLU A 69 0.49 15.26 3.22
C GLU A 69 1.90 14.92 3.71
N ARG A 70 2.31 15.68 4.73
CA ARG A 70 3.55 15.47 5.46
C ARG A 70 3.29 15.61 6.94
N THR A 71 3.29 14.50 7.65
CA THR A 71 2.89 14.48 9.05
C THR A 71 3.85 13.67 9.90
N HIS A 72 3.71 13.78 11.21
CA HIS A 72 4.43 12.89 12.11
C HIS A 72 3.64 11.58 12.30
N GLN A 73 2.35 11.66 12.63
CA GLN A 73 1.48 10.50 12.83
C GLN A 73 0.20 10.62 12.01
N CYS A 74 -0.32 9.51 11.49
CA CYS A 74 -1.58 9.50 10.76
C CYS A 74 -2.34 8.18 10.91
N ASP A 75 -3.66 8.27 11.09
CA ASP A 75 -4.58 7.13 11.05
C ASP A 75 -5.76 7.49 10.13
N ASP A 76 -5.70 7.08 8.86
CA ASP A 76 -6.71 7.50 7.88
C ASP A 76 -7.51 6.35 7.30
N ASN A 77 -8.82 6.58 7.22
CA ASN A 77 -9.79 5.70 6.59
C ASN A 77 -10.31 6.35 5.29
N VAL A 78 -9.69 6.00 4.16
CA VAL A 78 -9.96 6.66 2.87
C VAL A 78 -10.59 5.69 1.87
N CYS A 79 -11.81 5.98 1.44
CA CYS A 79 -12.51 5.15 0.47
C CYS A 79 -13.02 5.94 -0.75
N GLY A 80 -12.71 5.46 -1.95
CA GLY A 80 -13.22 6.12 -3.16
C GLY A 80 -13.08 5.39 -4.48
N ARG A 81 -13.56 6.01 -5.56
CA ARG A 81 -13.50 5.38 -6.90
C ARG A 81 -12.15 5.57 -7.58
N ARG A 82 -11.54 6.75 -7.43
CA ARG A 82 -10.18 7.06 -7.93
C ARG A 82 -9.44 7.83 -6.86
N LEU A 83 -8.39 7.21 -6.33
CA LEU A 83 -7.57 7.77 -5.26
C LEU A 83 -6.13 7.88 -5.75
N ASN A 84 -5.49 9.00 -5.42
CA ASN A 84 -4.06 9.18 -5.55
C ASN A 84 -3.56 9.74 -4.22
N VAL A 85 -2.71 8.98 -3.55
CA VAL A 85 -2.21 9.23 -2.19
C VAL A 85 -0.70 9.34 -2.28
N ASN A 86 -0.14 10.34 -1.64
CA ASN A 86 1.30 10.61 -1.69
C ASN A 86 1.75 11.15 -0.34
N GLU A 87 2.10 10.25 0.56
CA GLU A 87 2.38 10.62 1.95
C GLU A 87 3.85 10.62 2.29
N ARG A 88 4.20 11.51 3.23
CA ARG A 88 5.45 11.42 3.98
C ARG A 88 5.17 11.51 5.46
N THR A 89 5.15 10.36 6.12
CA THR A 89 4.81 10.25 7.53
C THR A 89 5.97 9.69 8.33
N TYR A 90 6.00 9.92 9.64
CA TYR A 90 6.88 9.13 10.50
C TYR A 90 6.19 7.80 10.84
N GLN A 91 4.94 7.87 11.29
CA GLN A 91 4.09 6.72 11.60
C GLN A 91 2.77 6.83 10.85
N CYS A 92 2.29 5.73 10.26
CA CYS A 92 0.94 5.67 9.73
C CYS A 92 0.25 4.32 9.93
N GLU A 93 -1.08 4.39 10.00
CA GLU A 93 -2.00 3.26 9.95
C GLU A 93 -3.11 3.62 8.96
N TYR A 94 -2.99 3.16 7.72
CA TYR A 94 -3.91 3.56 6.66
C TYR A 94 -4.84 2.45 6.21
N ASN A 95 -6.13 2.77 6.08
CA ASN A 95 -7.14 1.89 5.51
C ASN A 95 -7.67 2.48 4.21
N ILE A 96 -6.95 2.26 3.10
CA ILE A 96 -7.27 2.90 1.81
C ILE A 96 -7.92 1.92 0.84
N CYS A 97 -9.18 2.21 0.49
CA CYS A 97 -9.97 1.38 -0.41
C CYS A 97 -10.38 2.14 -1.68
N GLY A 98 -10.10 1.57 -2.85
CA GLY A 98 -10.62 2.17 -4.06
C GLY A 98 -10.64 1.37 -5.34
N ARG A 99 -11.49 1.79 -6.28
CA ARG A 99 -11.56 1.11 -7.58
C ARG A 99 -10.27 1.33 -8.38
N ARG A 100 -9.71 2.52 -8.38
CA ARG A 100 -8.37 2.80 -8.91
C ARG A 100 -7.61 3.52 -7.82
N LEU A 101 -6.50 2.94 -7.38
CA LEU A 101 -5.72 3.47 -6.29
C LEU A 101 -4.25 3.53 -6.71
N ASN A 102 -3.63 4.67 -6.46
CA ASN A 102 -2.21 4.90 -6.63
C ASN A 102 -1.70 5.47 -5.30
N VAL A 103 -0.71 4.82 -4.72
CA VAL A 103 -0.15 5.14 -3.41
C VAL A 103 1.35 5.31 -3.57
N ASN A 104 1.90 6.38 -3.00
CA ASN A 104 3.33 6.66 -2.98
C ASN A 104 3.71 7.11 -1.57
N ASP A 105 4.13 6.17 -0.75
CA ASP A 105 4.33 6.43 0.67
C ASP A 105 5.81 6.39 1.03
N ARG A 106 6.22 7.37 1.84
CA ARG A 106 7.56 7.43 2.42
C ARG A 106 7.45 7.56 3.92
N THR A 107 7.64 6.46 4.62
CA THR A 107 7.31 6.37 6.04
C THR A 107 8.49 5.86 6.85
N HIS A 108 8.48 6.08 8.16
CA HIS A 108 9.41 5.37 9.03
C HIS A 108 8.79 4.04 9.48
N GLN A 109 7.54 4.07 9.94
CA GLN A 109 6.78 2.90 10.38
C GLN A 109 5.37 2.94 9.77
N CYS A 110 4.90 1.85 9.20
CA CYS A 110 3.53 1.75 8.69
C CYS A 110 2.88 0.37 8.92
N ASP A 111 1.57 0.37 9.11
CA ASP A 111 0.68 -0.80 9.05
C ASP A 111 -0.52 -0.43 8.16
N ASP A 112 -0.35 -0.62 6.86
CA ASP A 112 -1.28 -0.09 5.88
C ASP A 112 -2.05 -1.19 5.13
N ASN A 113 -3.34 -0.94 4.97
CA ASN A 113 -4.30 -1.82 4.32
C ASN A 113 -4.78 -1.21 2.99
N PHE A 114 -4.14 -1.61 1.89
CA PHE A 114 -4.50 -1.15 0.56
C PHE A 114 -5.40 -2.13 -0.20
N ARG A 115 -6.59 -1.67 -0.62
CA ARG A 115 -7.53 -2.50 -1.41
C ARG A 115 -7.94 -1.83 -2.70
N GLY A 116 -7.57 -2.40 -3.86
CA GLY A 116 -7.98 -1.79 -5.14
C GLY A 116 -7.85 -2.61 -6.42
N ARG A 117 -8.43 -2.08 -7.51
CA ARG A 117 -8.64 -2.81 -8.78
C ARG A 117 -8.72 -1.93 -10.05
N PRO A 118 -7.60 -1.47 -10.65
CA PRO A 118 -6.19 -1.71 -10.32
C PRO A 118 -5.65 -0.89 -9.13
N LEU A 119 -4.51 -1.34 -8.61
CA LEU A 119 -3.79 -0.73 -7.50
C LEU A 119 -2.28 -0.69 -7.83
N ASN A 120 -1.68 0.48 -7.68
CA ASN A 120 -0.24 0.70 -7.75
C ASN A 120 0.22 1.24 -6.39
N VAL A 121 1.25 0.63 -5.83
CA VAL A 121 1.80 0.99 -4.52
C VAL A 121 3.30 1.13 -4.67
N ASN A 122 3.84 2.27 -4.26
CA ASN A 122 5.27 2.49 -4.17
C ASN A 122 5.61 2.95 -2.76
N GLU A 123 6.36 2.14 -2.04
CA GLU A 123 6.69 2.35 -0.63
C GLU A 123 8.20 2.51 -0.47
N CYS A 124 8.61 3.51 0.30
CA CYS A 124 9.95 3.65 0.85
C CYS A 124 9.85 3.76 2.36
N THR A 125 10.07 2.68 3.09
CA THR A 125 9.77 2.61 4.52
C THR A 125 10.97 2.11 5.32
N HIS A 126 11.05 2.42 6.62
CA HIS A 126 12.03 1.76 7.46
C HIS A 126 11.45 0.42 7.98
N GLN A 127 10.22 0.42 8.47
CA GLN A 127 9.48 -0.75 8.93
C GLN A 127 8.07 -0.73 8.35
N CYS A 128 7.58 -1.86 7.85
CA CYS A 128 6.18 -1.99 7.41
C CYS A 128 5.59 -3.38 7.67
N ASP A 129 4.27 -3.41 7.89
CA ASP A 129 3.41 -4.61 7.92
C ASP A 129 2.18 -4.32 7.06
N ASP A 130 2.33 -4.41 5.74
CA ASP A 130 1.30 -3.91 4.82
C ASP A 130 0.47 -5.02 4.17
N ASN A 131 -0.83 -4.80 4.08
CA ASN A 131 -1.81 -5.71 3.50
C ASN A 131 -2.34 -5.19 2.16
N VAL A 132 -1.72 -5.61 1.06
CA VAL A 132 -2.07 -5.15 -0.31
C VAL A 132 -2.95 -6.16 -1.04
N ARG A 133 -4.20 -5.82 -1.35
CA ARG A 133 -5.17 -6.74 -2.00
C ARG A 133 -5.83 -6.17 -3.25
N GLY A 134 -5.80 -6.93 -4.35
CA GLY A 134 -6.42 -6.46 -5.59
C GLY A 134 -6.49 -7.44 -6.75
N ARG A 135 -6.94 -6.94 -7.92
CA ARG A 135 -7.01 -7.76 -9.16
C ARG A 135 -5.79 -7.58 -10.04
N GLY A 136 -5.28 -6.36 -10.16
CA GLY A 136 -4.04 -6.03 -10.86
C GLY A 136 -3.24 -5.15 -9.92
N LEU A 137 -2.13 -5.66 -9.42
CA LEU A 137 -1.24 -4.97 -8.48
C LEU A 137 0.12 -4.73 -9.14
N ASN A 138 0.64 -3.53 -8.95
CA ASN A 138 2.05 -3.23 -9.13
C ASN A 138 2.58 -2.68 -7.81
N VAL A 139 3.41 -3.45 -7.11
CA VAL A 139 3.95 -3.10 -5.80
C VAL A 139 5.45 -2.93 -5.94
N ASN A 140 5.98 -1.78 -5.57
CA ASN A 140 7.41 -1.54 -5.52
C ASN A 140 7.80 -1.06 -4.12
N GLY A 141 8.59 -1.86 -3.40
CA GLY A 141 9.02 -1.54 -2.04
C GLY A 141 10.52 -1.29 -1.98
N ARG A 142 10.92 -0.29 -1.19
CA ARG A 142 12.29 -0.16 -0.66
C ARG A 142 12.21 -0.03 0.84
N THR A 143 12.52 -1.10 1.55
CA THR A 143 12.28 -1.15 2.99
C THR A 143 13.54 -1.58 3.74
N HIS A 144 13.66 -1.24 5.02
CA HIS A 144 14.68 -1.88 5.85
C HIS A 144 14.15 -3.20 6.38
N GLN A 145 12.96 -3.19 6.99
CA GLN A 145 12.25 -4.37 7.48
C GLN A 145 10.81 -4.36 6.93
N CYS A 146 10.32 -5.47 6.39
CA CYS A 146 8.91 -5.59 6.01
C CYS A 146 8.32 -6.96 6.32
N GLN A 147 7.02 -6.96 6.61
CA GLN A 147 6.20 -8.17 6.75
C GLN A 147 4.91 -8.03 5.96
N ASP A 148 4.98 -8.12 4.63
CA ASP A 148 3.85 -7.72 3.79
C ASP A 148 3.04 -8.89 3.22
N ASN A 149 1.77 -8.61 3.03
CA ASN A 149 0.75 -9.55 2.61
C ASN A 149 0.15 -9.11 1.27
N VAL A 150 0.70 -9.61 0.16
CA VAL A 150 0.31 -9.19 -1.21
C VAL A 150 -0.55 -10.23 -1.91
N TYR A 151 -1.84 -9.93 -2.07
CA TYR A 151 -2.83 -10.85 -2.65
C TYR A 151 -3.47 -10.31 -3.92
N GLY A 152 -3.40 -11.08 -5.01
CA GLY A 152 -4.17 -10.71 -6.18
C GLY A 152 -4.25 -11.70 -7.33
N ARG A 153 -4.84 -11.23 -8.43
CA ARG A 153 -4.95 -12.06 -9.64
C ARG A 153 -3.69 -11.94 -10.48
N TRP A 154 -3.31 -10.71 -10.82
CA TRP A 154 -2.13 -10.37 -11.60
C TRP A 154 -1.26 -9.45 -10.75
N LEU A 155 -0.03 -9.88 -10.49
CA LEU A 155 0.90 -9.24 -9.58
C LEU A 155 2.22 -8.97 -10.31
N ASN A 156 2.74 -7.76 -10.13
CA ASN A 156 4.13 -7.41 -10.37
C ASN A 156 4.66 -6.83 -9.06
N VAL A 157 5.59 -7.52 -8.43
CA VAL A 157 6.16 -7.14 -7.13
C VAL A 157 7.65 -6.96 -7.32
N ASN A 158 8.18 -5.80 -6.97
CA ASN A 158 9.62 -5.53 -6.97
C ASN A 158 10.03 -4.99 -5.60
N LYS A 159 10.82 -5.77 -4.86
CA LYS A 159 11.26 -5.41 -3.52
C LYS A 159 12.78 -5.23 -3.45
N ARG A 160 13.19 -4.26 -2.65
CA ARG A 160 14.58 -4.07 -2.22
C ARG A 160 14.59 -3.84 -0.73
N THR A 161 15.03 -4.85 0.01
CA THR A 161 14.83 -4.91 1.45
C THR A 161 16.14 -5.24 2.14
N HIS A 162 16.24 -4.96 3.44
CA HIS A 162 17.33 -5.54 4.24
C HIS A 162 16.84 -6.84 4.88
N GLN A 163 15.63 -6.84 5.42
CA GLN A 163 14.95 -8.00 6.01
C GLN A 163 13.49 -8.03 5.53
N CYS A 164 12.99 -9.20 5.15
CA CYS A 164 11.59 -9.40 4.78
C CYS A 164 11.06 -10.77 5.25
N ASP A 165 9.76 -10.80 5.53
CA ASP A 165 8.95 -12.01 5.73
C ASP A 165 7.61 -11.78 5.03
N ASP A 166 7.55 -12.05 3.73
CA ASP A 166 6.42 -11.67 2.89
C ASP A 166 5.59 -12.86 2.43
N ASN A 167 4.28 -12.63 2.36
CA ASN A 167 3.31 -13.57 1.82
C ASN A 167 2.74 -13.05 0.49
N VAL A 168 3.20 -13.61 -0.63
CA VAL A 168 2.80 -13.16 -1.97
C VAL A 168 2.01 -14.24 -2.71
N ARG A 169 0.72 -13.96 -2.98
CA ARG A 169 -0.17 -14.93 -3.63
C ARG A 169 -0.90 -14.38 -4.85
N GLY A 170 -0.57 -14.98 -6.00
CA GLY A 170 -1.06 -14.55 -7.32
C GLY A 170 -1.61 -15.68 -8.20
N ARG A 171 -2.49 -15.38 -9.17
CA ARG A 171 -2.70 -16.33 -10.30
C ARG A 171 -1.56 -16.24 -11.31
N ARG A 172 -1.16 -15.02 -11.65
CA ARG A 172 0.01 -14.68 -12.46
C ARG A 172 0.85 -13.70 -11.65
N LEU A 173 2.09 -14.06 -11.38
CA LEU A 173 2.98 -13.26 -10.55
C LEU A 173 4.35 -13.16 -11.24
N ASN A 174 4.84 -11.93 -11.33
CA ASN A 174 6.26 -11.63 -11.49
C ASN A 174 6.73 -11.08 -10.14
N PHE A 175 7.66 -11.77 -9.51
CA PHE A 175 8.27 -11.37 -8.25
C PHE A 175 9.76 -11.15 -8.49
N ASN A 176 10.26 -9.97 -8.12
CA ASN A 176 11.69 -9.69 -8.17
C ASN A 176 12.10 -9.11 -6.83
N GLU A 177 13.11 -9.72 -6.21
CA GLU A 177 13.60 -9.28 -4.92
C GLU A 177 15.11 -9.12 -4.92
N ARG A 178 15.55 -8.14 -4.13
CA ARG A 178 16.92 -8.03 -3.67
C ARG A 178 16.91 -7.77 -2.19
N THR A 179 17.31 -8.75 -1.40
CA THR A 179 17.32 -8.64 0.06
C THR A 179 18.67 -9.00 0.65
N HIS A 180 18.91 -8.64 1.91
CA HIS A 180 19.97 -9.28 2.69
C HIS A 180 19.45 -10.57 3.34
N GLN A 181 18.25 -10.56 3.92
CA GLN A 181 17.60 -11.70 4.57
C GLN A 181 16.13 -11.77 4.19
N CYS A 182 15.62 -12.94 3.80
CA CYS A 182 14.19 -13.19 3.56
C CYS A 182 13.71 -14.54 4.11
N ASP A 183 12.42 -14.59 4.43
CA ASP A 183 11.63 -15.79 4.68
C ASP A 183 10.28 -15.60 3.96
N ASP A 184 10.26 -15.89 2.66
CA ASP A 184 9.16 -15.50 1.78
C ASP A 184 8.30 -16.68 1.33
N ASN A 185 6.99 -16.48 1.37
CA ASN A 185 5.98 -17.45 0.96
C ASN A 185 5.33 -17.04 -0.36
N ILE A 186 5.86 -17.55 -1.47
CA ILE A 186 5.44 -17.17 -2.83
C ILE A 186 4.57 -18.26 -3.48
N ARG A 187 3.31 -17.95 -3.76
CA ARG A 187 2.36 -18.93 -4.32
C ARG A 187 1.60 -18.45 -5.55
N GLY A 188 1.55 -19.30 -6.58
CA GLY A 188 0.67 -19.03 -7.71
C GLY A 188 0.49 -20.13 -8.76
N ARG A 189 -0.20 -19.78 -9.85
CA ARG A 189 -0.37 -20.70 -10.99
C ARG A 189 0.73 -20.54 -12.02
N ARG A 190 1.07 -19.31 -12.37
CA ARG A 190 2.18 -18.97 -13.28
C ARG A 190 3.06 -17.97 -12.57
N LEU A 191 4.30 -18.36 -12.32
CA LEU A 191 5.26 -17.62 -11.53
C LEU A 191 6.52 -17.37 -12.38
N ASN A 192 7.02 -16.14 -12.31
CA ASN A 192 8.38 -15.78 -12.68
C ASN A 192 8.99 -15.09 -11.46
N VAL A 193 9.98 -15.72 -10.86
CA VAL A 193 10.59 -15.32 -9.59
C VAL A 193 12.08 -15.09 -9.84
N ASN A 194 12.57 -13.91 -9.47
CA ASN A 194 13.98 -13.56 -9.55
C ASN A 194 14.47 -12.99 -8.23
N GLU A 195 15.31 -13.75 -7.53
CA GLU A 195 15.84 -13.37 -6.22
C GLU A 195 17.34 -13.14 -6.28
N ARG A 196 17.79 -12.19 -5.47
CA ARG A 196 19.20 -11.95 -5.18
C ARG A 196 19.35 -11.65 -3.70
N THR A 197 19.80 -12.63 -2.94
CA THR A 197 19.74 -12.59 -1.48
C THR A 197 21.11 -12.93 -0.88
N HIS A 198 21.38 -12.49 0.34
CA HIS A 198 22.52 -13.02 1.09
C HIS A 198 22.11 -14.29 1.84
N GLN A 199 20.95 -14.28 2.50
CA GLN A 199 20.35 -15.40 3.23
C GLN A 199 18.86 -15.50 2.86
N CYS A 200 18.35 -16.70 2.60
CA CYS A 200 16.91 -16.93 2.40
C CYS A 200 16.43 -18.29 2.95
N ASP A 201 15.15 -18.36 3.30
CA ASP A 201 14.38 -19.57 3.64
C ASP A 201 13.01 -19.45 2.97
N ASP A 202 12.98 -19.66 1.65
CA ASP A 202 11.82 -19.28 0.84
C ASP A 202 10.98 -20.49 0.40
N ASN A 203 9.66 -20.32 0.45
CA ASN A 203 8.67 -21.32 0.06
C ASN A 203 7.97 -20.93 -1.25
N VAL A 204 8.49 -21.42 -2.38
CA VAL A 204 7.99 -21.05 -3.72
C VAL A 204 7.16 -22.17 -4.37
N ARG A 205 5.85 -21.93 -4.55
CA ARG A 205 4.92 -22.94 -5.11
C ARG A 205 4.13 -22.48 -6.34
N GLY A 206 4.41 -23.11 -7.48
CA GLY A 206 3.82 -22.83 -8.79
C GLY A 206 3.16 -24.04 -9.48
N ARG A 207 2.29 -23.81 -10.48
CA ARG A 207 2.00 -24.84 -11.51
C ARG A 207 2.95 -24.76 -12.69
N ARG A 208 3.31 -23.54 -13.08
CA ARG A 208 4.38 -23.22 -14.04
C ARG A 208 5.26 -22.20 -13.36
N LEU A 209 6.51 -22.53 -13.14
CA LEU A 209 7.45 -21.73 -12.37
C LEU A 209 8.75 -21.59 -13.17
N ASN A 210 9.14 -20.34 -13.39
CA ASN A 210 10.50 -19.97 -13.74
C ASN A 210 11.09 -19.32 -12.49
N PHE A 211 12.16 -19.89 -11.96
CA PHE A 211 12.82 -19.47 -10.72
C PHE A 211 14.28 -19.20 -11.02
N ASN A 212 14.76 -17.99 -10.76
CA ASN A 212 16.14 -17.62 -10.95
C ASN A 212 16.68 -17.00 -9.67
N GLU A 213 17.71 -17.59 -9.11
CA GLU A 213 18.18 -17.22 -7.78
C GLU A 213 19.69 -16.93 -7.80
N ARG A 214 20.12 -15.98 -6.97
CA ARG A 214 21.55 -15.72 -6.74
C ARG A 214 21.77 -15.45 -5.26
N THR A 215 22.31 -16.44 -4.58
CA THR A 215 22.29 -16.46 -3.12
C THR A 215 23.58 -16.98 -2.51
N HIS A 216 23.94 -16.44 -1.34
CA HIS A 216 25.07 -16.93 -0.57
C HIS A 216 24.68 -18.12 0.32
N GLN A 217 23.58 -18.04 1.05
CA GLN A 217 23.06 -19.07 1.95
C GLN A 217 21.55 -19.25 1.78
N CYS A 218 21.05 -20.49 1.63
CA CYS A 218 19.62 -20.75 1.45
C CYS A 218 19.14 -22.11 1.98
N ASP A 219 17.86 -22.16 2.35
CA ASP A 219 17.09 -23.38 2.70
C ASP A 219 15.71 -23.31 2.02
N ASP A 220 15.70 -23.39 0.69
CA ASP A 220 14.47 -23.07 -0.06
C ASP A 220 13.65 -24.31 -0.43
N ASN A 221 12.32 -24.17 -0.39
CA ASN A 221 11.37 -25.18 -0.81
C ASN A 221 10.66 -24.79 -2.12
N VAL A 222 11.22 -25.22 -3.26
CA VAL A 222 10.72 -24.86 -4.60
C VAL A 222 9.91 -25.99 -5.23
N ARG A 223 8.61 -25.78 -5.45
CA ARG A 223 7.72 -26.79 -6.04
C ARG A 223 6.90 -26.31 -7.23
N GLY A 224 6.93 -27.04 -8.34
CA GLY A 224 5.92 -26.86 -9.38
C GLY A 224 5.93 -27.85 -10.54
N ARG A 225 4.73 -28.13 -11.08
CA ARG A 225 4.48 -29.14 -12.15
C ARG A 225 5.29 -28.96 -13.44
N ARG A 226 5.72 -27.74 -13.71
CA ARG A 226 6.59 -27.37 -14.83
C ARG A 226 7.54 -26.33 -14.30
N LEU A 227 8.80 -26.71 -14.23
CA LEU A 227 9.82 -26.01 -13.48
C LEU A 227 11.00 -25.71 -14.39
N HIS A 228 11.44 -24.45 -14.37
CA HIS A 228 12.70 -24.02 -14.95
C HIS A 228 13.47 -23.26 -13.87
N ILE A 229 14.69 -23.70 -13.58
CA ILE A 229 15.54 -23.15 -12.52
C ILE A 229 16.87 -22.71 -13.12
N ASN A 230 17.35 -21.54 -12.71
CA ASN A 230 18.69 -21.06 -13.02
C ASN A 230 19.29 -20.35 -11.79
N ASN A 231 20.03 -21.11 -11.00
CA ASN A 231 20.55 -20.65 -9.72
C ASN A 231 22.07 -20.46 -9.75
N ARG A 232 22.56 -19.46 -9.02
CA ARG A 232 23.97 -19.29 -8.67
C ARG A 232 24.09 -19.20 -7.16
N ILE A 233 24.52 -20.31 -6.56
CA ILE A 233 24.43 -20.54 -5.12
C ILE A 233 25.80 -20.90 -4.55
N HIS A 234 26.09 -20.46 -3.32
CA HIS A 234 27.30 -20.86 -2.58
C HIS A 234 27.08 -21.95 -1.53
N LYS A 235 26.07 -21.85 -0.64
CA LYS A 235 25.80 -22.82 0.43
C LYS A 235 24.30 -23.00 0.66
N CYS A 236 23.69 -24.06 0.12
CA CYS A 236 22.24 -24.25 0.30
C CYS A 236 21.79 -25.69 0.49
N GLU A 237 20.63 -25.81 1.12
CA GLU A 237 19.90 -27.06 1.40
C GLU A 237 18.51 -27.11 0.74
N ASP A 238 18.42 -26.75 -0.55
CA ASP A 238 17.11 -26.62 -1.20
C ASP A 238 16.40 -27.96 -1.49
N ASN A 239 15.08 -27.96 -1.33
CA ASN A 239 14.20 -29.07 -1.70
C ASN A 239 13.34 -28.71 -2.93
N VAL A 240 13.85 -29.11 -4.11
CA VAL A 240 13.23 -28.81 -5.41
C VAL A 240 12.37 -29.98 -5.91
N ARG A 241 11.09 -29.72 -6.23
CA ARG A 241 10.14 -30.74 -6.74
C ARG A 241 9.35 -30.31 -7.99
N GLY A 242 9.54 -31.04 -9.09
CA GLY A 242 8.87 -30.87 -10.40
C GLY A 242 7.55 -31.62 -10.55
#